data_AF-A0A8C4QS09-F1
#
_entry.id   AF-A0A8C4QS09-F1
#
_cell.length_a   1.000
_cell.length_b   1.000
_cell.length_c   1.000
_cell.angle_alpha   90.00
_cell.angle_beta   90.00
_cell.angle_gamma   90.00
#
_symmetry.space_group_name_H-M   'P 1'
#
loop_
_entity.id
_entity.type
_entity.pdbx_description
1 polymer ?
#
loop_
_entity_poly.entity_id
_entity_poly.type
_entity_poly.pdbx_seq_one_letter_code
_entity_poly.pdbx_strand_id
1 'polypeptide(L)'
;MNDEENNIALAEEQEVSRCIEDMYKVFVIGNESIPALLQSLESVLLPLFGLYCFSRHGVSHLRSSCQELVCWYILKAEKSRVMVVLKQLCGLPGPLPILRPRCLFLAGEEGGVRSVIQSTDEEEDEDEVLYCKLQEHQWKLDCLCNLLESLCDSALPGKFFLTCLKDLTDWVVAEVSEDDATSSEKKDSTTALGAVDDSREKQVLLLQLVSILCERLGHQALKDTAQIVEFVGLTLERGMLSGEALNTESLKLAMGLLAALLSGEIELKSEDHASLKTLFPQLNELASMHSAPDIRELASDLCIALATHGVYTADSVTASAQCPLGRRAKVTPENRGSGHCTNQHNNKMENLTKSTEAAARNLRQRRGNVGKGSEQMSSGRGTSLQEVMEAAFDPGVPERAEALRTLTSLLKQRNLEALGLQEKILSIFLENVDHVDSFVYLSAIQGKFLLLILPFHVPKQH
;
A
#
# COMPACT_ATOMS: atom_id res chain seq x y z
N MET A 1 7.56 8.53 -30.17
CA MET A 1 8.06 7.64 -31.26
C MET A 1 9.45 8.07 -31.78
N ASN A 2 10.15 8.99 -31.09
CA ASN A 2 11.57 9.29 -31.31
C ASN A 2 12.36 9.11 -30.00
N ASP A 3 11.77 8.41 -29.03
CA ASP A 3 12.11 8.44 -27.61
C ASP A 3 13.29 7.49 -27.30
N GLU A 4 13.81 6.81 -28.34
CA GLU A 4 14.96 5.91 -28.31
C GLU A 4 16.29 6.59 -28.72
N GLU A 5 16.27 7.70 -29.48
CA GLU A 5 17.50 8.23 -30.11
C GLU A 5 18.50 8.89 -29.14
N ASN A 6 18.07 9.30 -27.94
CA ASN A 6 18.94 9.96 -26.95
C ASN A 6 19.34 9.07 -25.76
N ASN A 7 19.02 7.77 -25.75
CA ASN A 7 19.34 6.87 -24.62
C ASN A 7 20.72 6.21 -24.79
N ILE A 8 21.56 6.27 -23.76
CA ILE A 8 22.91 5.66 -23.80
C ILE A 8 22.81 4.19 -23.36
N ALA A 9 23.10 3.25 -24.25
CA ALA A 9 23.14 1.83 -23.92
C ALA A 9 24.19 1.53 -22.84
N LEU A 10 23.77 0.86 -21.76
CA LEU A 10 24.63 0.38 -20.67
C LEU A 10 25.01 -1.08 -20.83
N ALA A 11 24.06 -1.92 -21.23
CA ALA A 11 24.25 -3.34 -21.45
C ALA A 11 23.25 -3.84 -22.49
N GLU A 12 23.74 -4.65 -23.43
CA GLU A 12 22.94 -5.24 -24.47
C GLU A 12 22.17 -6.48 -23.98
N GLU A 13 21.14 -6.87 -24.73
CA GLU A 13 20.21 -7.96 -24.38
C GLU A 13 20.95 -9.28 -24.08
N GLN A 14 21.94 -9.60 -24.90
CA GLN A 14 22.76 -10.82 -24.75
C GLN A 14 23.69 -10.76 -23.53
N GLU A 15 24.13 -9.57 -23.13
CA GLU A 15 25.00 -9.37 -21.96
C GLU A 15 24.19 -9.53 -20.67
N VAL A 16 23.05 -8.85 -20.57
CA VAL A 16 22.12 -8.99 -19.43
C VAL A 16 21.68 -10.45 -19.28
N SER A 17 21.28 -11.10 -20.39
CA SER A 17 20.82 -12.49 -20.36
C SER A 17 21.90 -13.46 -19.89
N ARG A 18 23.15 -13.32 -20.38
CA ARG A 18 24.30 -14.10 -19.88
C ARG A 18 24.58 -13.84 -18.40
N CYS A 19 24.57 -12.59 -17.96
CA CYS A 19 24.79 -12.26 -16.55
C CYS A 19 23.77 -12.97 -15.64
N ILE A 20 22.48 -12.93 -16.00
CA ILE A 20 21.42 -13.61 -15.23
C ILE A 20 21.58 -15.13 -15.28
N GLU A 21 21.88 -15.71 -16.44
CA GLU A 21 22.15 -17.15 -16.56
C GLU A 21 23.33 -17.61 -15.69
N ASP A 22 24.45 -16.89 -15.73
CA ASP A 22 25.67 -17.28 -15.02
C ASP A 22 25.52 -17.09 -13.51
N MET A 23 24.82 -16.03 -13.08
CA MET A 23 24.37 -15.91 -11.69
C MET A 23 23.44 -17.07 -11.29
N TYR A 24 22.47 -17.43 -12.11
CA TYR A 24 21.55 -18.54 -11.84
C TYR A 24 22.30 -19.88 -11.72
N LYS A 25 23.30 -20.14 -12.57
CA LYS A 25 24.18 -21.31 -12.49
C LYS A 25 24.98 -21.35 -11.18
N VAL A 26 25.52 -20.21 -10.74
CA VAL A 26 26.31 -20.12 -9.50
C VAL A 26 25.43 -20.25 -8.25
N PHE A 27 24.36 -19.46 -8.13
CA PHE A 27 23.57 -19.37 -6.91
C PHE A 27 22.48 -20.45 -6.84
N VAL A 28 21.64 -20.61 -7.87
CA VAL A 28 20.48 -21.51 -7.81
C VAL A 28 20.88 -22.96 -8.10
N ILE A 29 21.64 -23.21 -9.17
CA ILE A 29 22.11 -24.58 -9.51
C ILE A 29 23.22 -25.04 -8.55
N GLY A 30 24.22 -24.19 -8.27
CA GLY A 30 25.28 -24.48 -7.30
C GLY A 30 24.74 -24.62 -5.86
N ASN A 31 23.79 -23.78 -5.47
CA ASN A 31 23.01 -23.87 -4.23
C ASN A 31 23.80 -23.80 -2.90
N GLU A 32 25.08 -23.39 -2.95
CA GLU A 32 25.95 -23.26 -1.79
C GLU A 32 25.73 -21.91 -1.06
N SER A 33 25.22 -21.95 0.17
CA SER A 33 24.94 -20.76 0.98
C SER A 33 26.18 -20.24 1.72
N ILE A 34 27.26 -19.97 0.98
CA ILE A 34 28.51 -19.42 1.52
C ILE A 34 28.31 -17.91 1.78
N PRO A 35 28.76 -17.34 2.92
CA PRO A 35 28.55 -15.92 3.24
C PRO A 35 29.04 -14.93 2.16
N ALA A 36 30.16 -15.24 1.49
CA ALA A 36 30.68 -14.41 0.39
C ALA A 36 29.77 -14.41 -0.85
N LEU A 37 29.09 -15.53 -1.14
CA LEU A 37 28.11 -15.63 -2.23
C LEU A 37 26.82 -14.87 -1.88
N LEU A 38 26.35 -15.00 -0.63
CA LEU A 38 25.20 -14.21 -0.16
C LEU A 38 25.50 -12.71 -0.24
N GLN A 39 26.66 -12.25 0.23
CA GLN A 39 27.06 -10.84 0.18
C GLN A 39 27.24 -10.32 -1.25
N SER A 40 27.74 -11.12 -2.19
CA SER A 40 27.86 -10.69 -3.59
C SER A 40 26.48 -10.54 -4.25
N LEU A 41 25.56 -11.49 -4.02
CA LEU A 41 24.20 -11.41 -4.53
C LEU A 41 23.40 -10.26 -3.89
N GLU A 42 23.58 -10.02 -2.58
CA GLU A 42 22.99 -8.90 -1.84
C GLU A 42 23.27 -7.55 -2.53
N SER A 43 24.51 -7.33 -2.98
CA SER A 43 24.95 -6.08 -3.62
C SER A 43 24.23 -5.74 -4.94
N VAL A 44 23.59 -6.72 -5.58
CA VAL A 44 22.88 -6.57 -6.87
C VAL A 44 21.39 -6.92 -6.75
N LEU A 45 20.89 -7.12 -5.53
CA LEU A 45 19.54 -7.65 -5.29
C LEU A 45 18.43 -6.67 -5.66
N LEU A 46 18.62 -5.36 -5.42
CA LEU A 46 17.69 -4.32 -5.88
C LEU A 46 17.60 -4.25 -7.42
N PRO A 47 18.73 -4.23 -8.17
CA PRO A 47 18.70 -4.42 -9.63
C PRO A 47 17.99 -5.70 -10.10
N LEU A 48 18.25 -6.85 -9.47
CA LEU A 48 17.60 -8.12 -9.81
C LEU A 48 16.08 -8.07 -9.58
N PHE A 49 15.64 -7.47 -8.48
CA PHE A 49 14.22 -7.31 -8.18
C PHE A 49 13.57 -6.32 -9.15
N GLY A 50 14.24 -5.22 -9.53
CA GLY A 50 13.79 -4.31 -10.58
C GLY A 50 13.63 -5.01 -11.93
N LEU A 51 14.59 -5.87 -12.30
CA LEU A 51 14.54 -6.68 -13.51
C LEU A 51 13.39 -7.71 -13.47
N TYR A 52 13.15 -8.33 -12.31
CA TYR A 52 11.98 -9.18 -12.09
C TYR A 52 10.67 -8.40 -12.29
N CYS A 53 10.54 -7.22 -11.67
CA CYS A 53 9.36 -6.35 -11.83
C CYS A 53 9.14 -5.97 -13.30
N PHE A 54 10.19 -5.57 -14.01
CA PHE A 54 10.15 -5.26 -15.44
C PHE A 54 9.69 -6.47 -16.27
N SER A 55 10.29 -7.65 -16.02
CA SER A 55 9.97 -8.90 -16.72
C SER A 55 8.54 -9.39 -16.52
N ARG A 56 7.80 -8.86 -15.53
CA ARG A 56 6.37 -9.12 -15.33
C ARG A 56 5.43 -8.20 -16.13
N HIS A 57 5.86 -7.01 -16.57
CA HIS A 57 5.05 -6.16 -17.45
C HIS A 57 4.93 -6.74 -18.87
N GLY A 58 6.05 -7.24 -19.40
CA GLY A 58 6.14 -7.85 -20.73
C GLY A 58 6.23 -9.38 -20.69
N VAL A 59 6.50 -9.98 -21.85
CA VAL A 59 6.95 -11.38 -21.94
C VAL A 59 8.47 -11.37 -21.97
N SER A 60 9.13 -11.89 -20.93
CA SER A 60 10.57 -12.12 -20.95
C SER A 60 10.93 -13.49 -20.41
N HIS A 61 11.93 -14.12 -21.03
CA HIS A 61 12.46 -15.42 -20.63
C HIS A 61 13.26 -15.35 -19.30
N LEU A 62 13.75 -14.16 -18.92
CA LEU A 62 14.54 -13.96 -17.70
C LEU A 62 13.70 -13.99 -16.40
N ARG A 63 12.37 -13.89 -16.49
CA ARG A 63 11.47 -13.74 -15.33
C ARG A 63 11.68 -14.78 -14.24
N SER A 64 11.67 -16.07 -14.60
CA SER A 64 11.80 -17.17 -13.64
C SER A 64 13.18 -17.14 -12.99
N SER A 65 14.25 -16.98 -13.78
CA SER A 65 15.62 -16.91 -13.28
C SER A 65 15.82 -15.75 -12.29
N CYS A 66 15.25 -14.56 -12.59
CA CYS A 66 15.28 -13.42 -11.67
C CYS A 66 14.48 -13.70 -10.39
N GLN A 67 13.28 -14.30 -10.49
CA GLN A 67 12.48 -14.67 -9.32
C GLN A 67 13.23 -15.66 -8.42
N GLU A 68 13.77 -16.72 -9.01
CA GLU A 68 14.47 -17.79 -8.29
C GLU A 68 15.78 -17.29 -7.65
N LEU A 69 16.51 -16.36 -8.28
CA LEU A 69 17.66 -15.71 -7.67
C LEU A 69 17.29 -14.90 -6.41
N VAL A 70 16.21 -14.10 -6.48
CA VAL A 70 15.76 -13.31 -5.32
C VAL A 70 15.19 -14.23 -4.22
N CYS A 71 14.38 -15.23 -4.58
CA CYS A 71 13.89 -16.26 -3.66
C CYS A 71 15.04 -17.04 -3.00
N TRP A 72 16.09 -17.41 -3.75
CA TRP A 72 17.24 -18.13 -3.23
C TRP A 72 17.96 -17.31 -2.15
N TYR A 73 18.22 -16.02 -2.40
CA TYR A 73 18.78 -15.14 -1.37
C TYR A 73 17.88 -15.11 -0.11
N ILE A 74 16.59 -14.86 -0.30
CA ILE A 74 15.60 -14.77 0.78
C ILE A 74 15.52 -16.06 1.62
N LEU A 75 15.63 -17.22 1.00
CA LEU A 75 15.57 -18.53 1.67
C LEU A 75 16.87 -18.96 2.35
N LYS A 76 18.02 -18.38 1.96
CA LYS A 76 19.36 -18.79 2.41
C LYS A 76 20.04 -17.79 3.34
N ALA A 77 19.68 -16.51 3.27
CA ALA A 77 20.26 -15.47 4.11
C ALA A 77 19.74 -15.50 5.56
N GLU A 78 20.42 -14.78 6.45
CA GLU A 78 20.00 -14.65 7.85
C GLU A 78 18.66 -13.89 7.95
N LYS A 79 17.74 -14.37 8.79
CA LYS A 79 16.38 -13.79 8.97
C LYS A 79 16.40 -12.28 9.24
N SER A 80 17.34 -11.80 10.06
CA SER A 80 17.53 -10.37 10.36
C SER A 80 17.81 -9.55 9.09
N ARG A 81 18.70 -10.05 8.23
CA ARG A 81 19.07 -9.45 6.95
C ARG A 81 17.92 -9.50 5.95
N VAL A 82 17.21 -10.63 5.86
CA VAL A 82 16.05 -10.81 4.98
C VAL A 82 14.95 -9.78 5.28
N MET A 83 14.68 -9.46 6.55
CA MET A 83 13.70 -8.42 6.90
C MET A 83 14.11 -7.04 6.37
N VAL A 84 15.38 -6.64 6.54
CA VAL A 84 15.91 -5.37 6.01
C VAL A 84 15.81 -5.33 4.49
N VAL A 85 16.22 -6.41 3.83
CA VAL A 85 16.16 -6.56 2.37
C VAL A 85 14.72 -6.43 1.86
N LEU A 86 13.76 -7.15 2.45
CA LEU A 86 12.35 -7.09 2.04
C LEU A 86 11.78 -5.68 2.19
N LYS A 87 12.07 -4.96 3.29
CA LYS A 87 11.69 -3.56 3.45
C LYS A 87 12.24 -2.69 2.30
N GLN A 88 13.51 -2.89 1.92
CA GLN A 88 14.10 -2.15 0.79
C GLN A 88 13.52 -2.52 -0.58
N LEU A 89 13.10 -3.77 -0.80
CA LEU A 89 12.36 -4.14 -2.02
C LEU A 89 10.99 -3.41 -2.10
N CYS A 90 10.41 -3.01 -0.96
CA CYS A 90 9.21 -2.16 -0.90
C CYS A 90 9.48 -0.67 -1.15
N GLY A 91 10.73 -0.25 -1.38
CA GLY A 91 11.11 1.16 -1.44
C GLY A 91 11.33 1.85 -0.09
N LEU A 92 11.21 1.14 1.04
CA LEU A 92 11.58 1.70 2.35
C LEU A 92 13.12 1.89 2.42
N PRO A 93 13.62 2.90 3.16
CA PRO A 93 15.05 3.20 3.23
C PRO A 93 15.86 2.07 3.86
N GLY A 94 17.13 1.94 3.47
CA GLY A 94 18.05 1.00 4.08
C GLY A 94 19.46 0.97 3.43
N PRO A 95 20.30 0.01 3.81
CA PRO A 95 21.72 -0.02 3.44
C PRO A 95 22.05 -0.49 2.02
N LEU A 96 21.15 -1.20 1.32
CA LEU A 96 21.42 -1.71 -0.03
C LEU A 96 21.60 -0.56 -1.06
N PRO A 97 22.52 -0.71 -2.02
CA PRO A 97 22.74 0.29 -3.06
C PRO A 97 21.54 0.37 -4.01
N ILE A 98 20.89 1.54 -4.04
CA ILE A 98 19.81 1.84 -4.97
C ILE A 98 20.39 1.97 -6.39
N LEU A 99 19.67 1.45 -7.40
CA LEU A 99 19.97 1.75 -8.80
C LEU A 99 20.04 3.27 -9.03
N ARG A 100 20.94 3.73 -9.89
CA ARG A 100 20.93 5.16 -10.27
C ARG A 100 19.55 5.48 -10.89
N PRO A 101 18.86 6.56 -10.48
CA PRO A 101 17.49 6.86 -10.95
C PRO A 101 17.29 6.94 -12.47
N ARG A 102 18.38 7.13 -13.23
CA ARG A 102 18.37 7.25 -14.71
C ARG A 102 18.65 5.93 -15.44
N CYS A 103 18.84 4.81 -14.71
CA CYS A 103 19.06 3.49 -15.29
C CYS A 103 17.71 2.82 -15.56
N LEU A 104 17.36 2.65 -16.83
CA LEU A 104 16.11 2.05 -17.27
C LEU A 104 16.33 0.65 -17.86
N PHE A 105 15.30 -0.18 -17.76
CA PHE A 105 15.19 -1.45 -18.47
C PHE A 105 14.27 -1.28 -19.68
N LEU A 106 14.69 -1.78 -20.84
CA LEU A 106 13.91 -1.79 -22.08
C LEU A 106 13.77 -3.23 -22.59
N ALA A 107 12.69 -3.50 -23.33
CA ALA A 107 12.47 -4.83 -23.90
C ALA A 107 13.49 -5.11 -25.01
N GLY A 108 14.07 -6.32 -24.99
CA GLY A 108 14.91 -6.81 -26.08
C GLY A 108 14.11 -7.35 -27.26
N GLU A 109 14.76 -7.46 -28.42
CA GLU A 109 14.14 -8.01 -29.64
C GLU A 109 13.96 -9.53 -29.58
N GLU A 110 14.82 -10.23 -28.82
CA GLU A 110 14.76 -11.68 -28.59
C GLU A 110 13.95 -12.05 -27.32
N GLY A 111 13.27 -11.08 -26.69
CA GLY A 111 12.47 -11.26 -25.47
C GLY A 111 13.29 -11.30 -24.18
N GLY A 112 14.54 -10.85 -24.21
CA GLY A 112 15.35 -10.48 -23.07
C GLY A 112 15.12 -9.02 -22.67
N VAL A 113 16.14 -8.40 -22.05
CA VAL A 113 16.08 -7.04 -21.51
C VAL A 113 17.38 -6.29 -21.79
N ARG A 114 17.30 -5.05 -22.25
CA ARG A 114 18.42 -4.13 -22.44
C ARG A 114 18.45 -3.13 -21.29
N SER A 115 19.63 -2.60 -20.95
CA SER A 115 19.79 -1.55 -19.94
C SER A 115 20.30 -0.27 -20.59
N VAL A 116 19.72 0.88 -20.24
CA VAL A 116 20.09 2.19 -20.79
C VAL A 116 20.15 3.28 -19.72
N ILE A 117 20.89 4.36 -19.98
CA ILE A 117 20.79 5.63 -19.24
C ILE A 117 19.87 6.58 -20.01
N GLN A 118 18.82 7.06 -19.36
CA GLN A 118 17.96 8.13 -19.84
C GLN A 118 18.73 9.46 -19.87
N SER A 119 18.67 10.17 -21.00
CA SER A 119 19.10 11.58 -21.16
C SER A 119 18.14 12.54 -20.45
N THR A 120 18.51 13.81 -20.27
CA THR A 120 17.82 14.76 -19.33
C THR A 120 17.14 15.91 -20.06
N ASP A 121 16.68 15.67 -21.27
CA ASP A 121 16.49 16.75 -22.24
C ASP A 121 15.02 17.22 -22.36
N GLU A 122 14.14 16.75 -21.46
CA GLU A 122 12.74 17.15 -21.38
C GLU A 122 12.42 17.75 -19.99
N GLU A 123 11.72 18.89 -19.99
CA GLU A 123 11.12 19.50 -18.79
C GLU A 123 9.86 18.70 -18.42
N GLU A 124 10.04 17.50 -17.87
CA GLU A 124 8.94 16.62 -17.43
C GLU A 124 8.08 17.33 -16.36
N ASP A 125 6.74 17.28 -16.50
CA ASP A 125 5.82 17.87 -15.53
C ASP A 125 5.95 17.17 -14.17
N GLU A 126 6.21 17.95 -13.11
CA GLU A 126 6.36 17.44 -11.73
C GLU A 126 5.16 16.57 -11.31
N ASP A 127 3.95 16.92 -11.76
CA ASP A 127 2.72 16.20 -11.46
C ASP A 127 2.65 14.84 -12.21
N GLU A 128 3.18 14.74 -13.43
CA GLU A 128 3.27 13.50 -14.21
C GLU A 128 4.39 12.58 -13.69
N VAL A 129 5.55 13.14 -13.36
CA VAL A 129 6.67 12.43 -12.71
C VAL A 129 6.23 11.79 -11.39
N LEU A 130 5.45 12.51 -10.57
CA LEU A 130 4.92 11.96 -9.31
C LEU A 130 3.93 10.81 -9.56
N TYR A 131 3.05 10.94 -10.54
CA TYR A 131 2.10 9.88 -10.90
C TYR A 131 2.80 8.60 -11.38
N CYS A 132 3.79 8.73 -12.27
CA CYS A 132 4.60 7.62 -12.75
C CYS A 132 5.34 6.91 -11.60
N LYS A 133 5.95 7.65 -10.67
CA LYS A 133 6.58 7.09 -9.45
C LYS A 133 5.60 6.30 -8.58
N LEU A 134 4.38 6.81 -8.38
CA LEU A 134 3.33 6.13 -7.62
C LEU A 134 2.89 4.82 -8.29
N GLN A 135 2.72 4.81 -9.62
CA GLN A 135 2.39 3.59 -10.37
C GLN A 135 3.52 2.56 -10.29
N GLU A 136 4.77 2.98 -10.49
CA GLU A 136 5.94 2.11 -10.35
C GLU A 136 6.05 1.51 -8.94
N HIS A 137 5.77 2.29 -7.91
CA HIS A 137 5.82 1.82 -6.53
C HIS A 137 4.74 0.77 -6.25
N GLN A 138 3.49 1.04 -6.63
CA GLN A 138 2.39 0.08 -6.54
C GLN A 138 2.71 -1.22 -7.30
N TRP A 139 3.35 -1.13 -8.47
CA TRP A 139 3.77 -2.30 -9.23
C TRP A 139 4.89 -3.10 -8.56
N LYS A 140 5.89 -2.44 -7.97
CA LYS A 140 6.94 -3.09 -7.17
C LYS A 140 6.34 -3.81 -5.97
N LEU A 141 5.35 -3.22 -5.30
CA LEU A 141 4.60 -3.87 -4.22
C LEU A 141 3.83 -5.12 -4.71
N ASP A 142 3.12 -5.05 -5.85
CA ASP A 142 2.47 -6.22 -6.44
C ASP A 142 3.47 -7.35 -6.72
N CYS A 143 4.60 -7.02 -7.36
CA CYS A 143 5.66 -7.98 -7.64
C CYS A 143 6.23 -8.61 -6.36
N LEU A 144 6.39 -7.84 -5.28
CA LEU A 144 6.82 -8.36 -3.99
C LEU A 144 5.77 -9.29 -3.36
N CYS A 145 4.47 -8.96 -3.44
CA CYS A 145 3.42 -9.83 -2.94
C CYS A 145 3.38 -11.17 -3.70
N ASN A 146 3.55 -11.17 -5.03
CA ASN A 146 3.70 -12.41 -5.80
C ASN A 146 4.92 -13.24 -5.36
N LEU A 147 6.04 -12.57 -5.03
CA LEU A 147 7.24 -13.21 -4.51
C LEU A 147 6.98 -13.86 -3.13
N LEU A 148 6.32 -13.14 -2.22
CA LEU A 148 5.96 -13.63 -0.89
C LEU A 148 4.94 -14.76 -0.92
N GLU A 149 3.97 -14.73 -1.85
CA GLU A 149 3.04 -15.84 -2.11
C GLU A 149 3.79 -17.10 -2.58
N SER A 150 4.81 -16.97 -3.44
CA SER A 150 5.68 -18.10 -3.82
C SER A 150 6.54 -18.65 -2.68
N LEU A 151 6.61 -17.93 -1.55
CA LEU A 151 7.34 -18.30 -0.33
C LEU A 151 6.39 -18.68 0.82
N CYS A 152 5.08 -18.84 0.56
CA CYS A 152 4.06 -19.03 1.58
C CYS A 152 4.26 -20.29 2.44
N ASP A 153 4.93 -21.34 1.95
CA ASP A 153 5.25 -22.55 2.74
C ASP A 153 6.19 -22.28 3.92
N SER A 154 6.86 -21.13 3.93
CA SER A 154 7.67 -20.67 5.06
C SER A 154 6.86 -19.74 5.99
N ALA A 155 7.26 -19.66 7.26
CA ALA A 155 6.74 -18.64 8.19
C ALA A 155 7.22 -17.21 7.87
N LEU A 156 7.94 -16.99 6.76
CA LEU A 156 8.56 -15.72 6.43
C LEU A 156 7.54 -14.62 6.08
N PRO A 157 6.51 -14.84 5.21
CA PRO A 157 5.59 -13.77 4.84
C PRO A 157 4.79 -13.25 6.04
N GLY A 158 4.37 -14.15 6.93
CA GLY A 158 3.74 -13.79 8.21
C GLY A 158 4.63 -12.95 9.11
N LYS A 159 5.91 -13.33 9.25
CA LYS A 159 6.87 -12.55 10.06
C LYS A 159 7.19 -11.20 9.46
N PHE A 160 7.24 -11.10 8.13
CA PHE A 160 7.40 -9.83 7.44
C PHE A 160 6.17 -8.92 7.63
N PHE A 161 4.97 -9.47 7.49
CA PHE A 161 3.71 -8.77 7.76
C PHE A 161 3.63 -8.24 9.21
N LEU A 162 3.92 -9.09 10.20
CA LEU A 162 3.99 -8.70 11.61
C LEU A 162 5.05 -7.62 11.87
N THR A 163 6.20 -7.70 11.21
CA THR A 163 7.24 -6.67 11.28
C THR A 163 6.72 -5.32 10.76
N CYS A 164 5.97 -5.30 9.66
CA CYS A 164 5.40 -4.07 9.10
C CYS A 164 4.29 -3.50 10.01
N LEU A 165 3.44 -4.35 10.61
CA LEU A 165 2.46 -3.93 11.61
C LEU A 165 3.11 -3.40 12.88
N LYS A 166 4.27 -3.95 13.26
CA LYS A 166 5.07 -3.43 14.37
C LYS A 166 5.66 -2.07 14.05
N ASP A 167 6.32 -1.90 12.90
CA ASP A 167 6.83 -0.59 12.48
C ASP A 167 5.72 0.49 12.50
N LEU A 168 4.51 0.12 12.07
CA LEU A 168 3.33 0.99 12.08
C LEU A 168 2.87 1.33 13.51
N THR A 169 2.98 0.38 14.44
CA THR A 169 2.62 0.58 15.85
C THR A 169 3.66 1.43 16.57
N ASP A 170 4.96 1.13 16.39
CA ASP A 170 6.09 1.92 16.88
C ASP A 170 6.01 3.38 16.39
N TRP A 171 5.51 3.63 15.17
CA TRP A 171 5.24 4.97 14.66
C TRP A 171 4.09 5.68 15.37
N VAL A 172 2.94 5.03 15.60
CA VAL A 172 1.82 5.62 16.34
C VAL A 172 2.23 5.99 17.78
N VAL A 173 3.07 5.16 18.43
CA VAL A 173 3.67 5.49 19.74
C VAL A 173 4.48 6.78 19.68
N ALA A 174 5.27 6.96 18.62
CA ALA A 174 6.12 8.14 18.47
C ALA A 174 5.31 9.43 18.28
N GLU A 175 4.25 9.44 17.46
CA GLU A 175 3.45 10.66 17.24
C GLU A 175 2.72 11.11 18.52
N VAL A 176 2.11 10.17 19.27
CA VAL A 176 1.47 10.48 20.57
C VAL A 176 2.47 11.05 21.58
N SER A 177 3.76 10.70 21.47
CA SER A 177 4.82 11.19 22.34
C SER A 177 5.32 12.60 21.98
N GLU A 178 5.10 13.07 20.74
CA GLU A 178 5.53 14.41 20.30
C GLU A 178 4.50 15.50 20.64
N ASP A 179 3.20 15.19 20.64
CA ASP A 179 2.14 16.14 21.00
C ASP A 179 2.24 16.63 22.46
N ASP A 180 2.59 15.73 23.39
CA ASP A 180 2.74 16.01 24.83
C ASP A 180 3.99 16.86 25.16
N ALA A 181 4.91 17.02 24.20
CA ALA A 181 6.18 17.74 24.36
C ALA A 181 6.11 19.25 24.00
N THR A 182 4.93 19.79 23.72
CA THR A 182 4.75 21.18 23.22
C THR A 182 4.84 22.28 24.30
N SER A 183 5.91 22.27 25.11
CA SER A 183 6.35 23.46 25.85
C SER A 183 7.88 23.64 25.84
N SER A 184 8.36 24.56 24.99
CA SER A 184 9.77 25.02 24.86
C SER A 184 10.73 23.97 24.29
N GLU A 185 11.27 24.11 23.07
CA GLU A 185 12.23 25.14 22.68
C GLU A 185 12.29 25.33 21.14
N LYS A 186 12.66 26.54 20.68
CA LYS A 186 12.95 26.81 19.26
C LYS A 186 14.34 26.28 18.90
N LYS A 187 14.46 25.43 17.88
CA LYS A 187 15.73 25.10 17.20
C LYS A 187 15.65 25.30 15.69
N ASP A 188 16.80 25.62 15.11
CA ASP A 188 16.96 26.35 13.85
C ASP A 188 16.27 25.75 12.62
N SER A 189 15.48 26.61 11.96
CA SER A 189 14.67 26.28 10.79
C SER A 189 15.42 26.47 9.46
N THR A 190 16.33 25.56 9.12
CA THR A 190 16.84 25.41 7.72
C THR A 190 17.05 23.96 7.27
N THR A 191 17.23 23.00 8.18
CA THR A 191 17.35 21.55 7.84
C THR A 191 16.06 20.76 8.04
N ALA A 192 15.07 21.32 8.75
CA ALA A 192 13.84 20.61 9.12
C ALA A 192 12.87 20.33 7.95
N LEU A 193 12.92 21.13 6.87
CA LEU A 193 11.94 21.04 5.77
C LEU A 193 12.07 19.74 4.94
N GLY A 194 13.28 19.19 4.78
CA GLY A 194 13.47 17.92 4.07
C GLY A 194 13.21 16.69 4.95
N ALA A 195 13.62 16.72 6.23
CA ALA A 195 13.52 15.57 7.12
C ALA A 195 12.07 15.19 7.49
N VAL A 196 11.16 16.17 7.50
CA VAL A 196 9.72 15.94 7.76
C VAL A 196 9.03 15.31 6.54
N ASP A 197 9.47 15.66 5.33
CA ASP A 197 8.92 15.12 4.06
C ASP A 197 9.33 13.64 3.90
N ASP A 198 10.63 13.37 4.08
CA ASP A 198 11.23 12.04 4.15
C ASP A 198 10.51 11.09 5.14
N SER A 199 10.01 11.61 6.26
CA SER A 199 9.30 10.83 7.27
C SER A 199 7.88 10.47 6.81
N ARG A 200 7.16 11.43 6.25
CA ARG A 200 5.79 11.25 5.74
C ARG A 200 5.73 10.35 4.52
N GLU A 201 6.71 10.43 3.63
CA GLU A 201 6.82 9.48 2.51
C GLU A 201 6.91 8.04 3.06
N LYS A 202 7.80 7.78 4.01
CA LYS A 202 7.96 6.45 4.64
C LYS A 202 6.69 5.95 5.31
N GLN A 203 5.93 6.83 5.99
CA GLN A 203 4.62 6.49 6.56
C GLN A 203 3.63 6.03 5.48
N VAL A 204 3.53 6.78 4.38
CA VAL A 204 2.63 6.45 3.26
C VAL A 204 3.04 5.14 2.58
N LEU A 205 4.34 4.92 2.34
CA LEU A 205 4.85 3.68 1.76
C LEU A 205 4.57 2.48 2.67
N LEU A 206 4.74 2.63 4.00
CA LEU A 206 4.44 1.58 4.98
C LEU A 206 2.94 1.28 5.07
N LEU A 207 2.08 2.30 5.04
CA LEU A 207 0.62 2.13 5.02
C LEU A 207 0.15 1.42 3.73
N GLN A 208 0.69 1.80 2.57
CA GLN A 208 0.42 1.12 1.30
C GLN A 208 0.88 -0.34 1.33
N LEU A 209 2.07 -0.61 1.86
CA LEU A 209 2.60 -1.95 2.06
C LEU A 209 1.69 -2.79 2.97
N VAL A 210 1.29 -2.26 4.13
CA VAL A 210 0.38 -2.98 5.04
C VAL A 210 -0.98 -3.24 4.38
N SER A 211 -1.53 -2.29 3.59
CA SER A 211 -2.79 -2.49 2.85
C SER A 211 -2.71 -3.65 1.87
N ILE A 212 -1.71 -3.67 0.97
CA ILE A 212 -1.60 -4.72 -0.03
C ILE A 212 -1.24 -6.09 0.58
N LEU A 213 -0.48 -6.12 1.68
CA LEU A 213 -0.22 -7.36 2.42
C LEU A 213 -1.51 -7.89 3.08
N CYS A 214 -2.36 -7.03 3.65
CA CYS A 214 -3.67 -7.42 4.16
C CYS A 214 -4.58 -8.00 3.05
N GLU A 215 -4.64 -7.34 1.90
CA GLU A 215 -5.48 -7.77 0.76
C GLU A 215 -5.02 -9.11 0.17
N ARG A 216 -3.70 -9.28 -0.05
CA ARG A 216 -3.16 -10.45 -0.75
C ARG A 216 -2.77 -11.60 0.17
N LEU A 217 -2.05 -11.31 1.25
CA LEU A 217 -1.52 -12.31 2.17
C LEU A 217 -2.39 -12.53 3.41
N GLY A 218 -3.32 -11.65 3.76
CA GLY A 218 -3.99 -11.65 5.08
C GLY A 218 -4.59 -12.99 5.51
N HIS A 219 -5.12 -13.78 4.56
CA HIS A 219 -5.70 -15.10 4.81
C HIS A 219 -4.68 -16.27 4.89
N GLN A 220 -3.41 -16.03 4.56
CA GLN A 220 -2.31 -17.02 4.59
C GLN A 220 -1.09 -16.59 5.42
N ALA A 221 -1.05 -15.32 5.87
CA ALA A 221 0.10 -14.73 6.56
C ALA A 221 0.30 -15.33 7.96
N LEU A 222 -0.77 -15.43 8.75
CA LEU A 222 -0.74 -15.94 10.12
C LEU A 222 -1.05 -17.45 10.09
N LYS A 223 0.00 -18.28 10.20
CA LYS A 223 -0.08 -19.75 10.09
C LYS A 223 0.05 -20.48 11.43
N ASP A 224 0.73 -19.90 12.40
CA ASP A 224 0.95 -20.50 13.71
C ASP A 224 0.39 -19.64 14.85
N THR A 225 0.16 -20.27 16.01
CA THR A 225 -0.43 -19.61 17.19
C THR A 225 0.42 -18.43 17.67
N ALA A 226 1.75 -18.52 17.58
CA ALA A 226 2.65 -17.45 18.01
C ALA A 226 2.49 -16.19 17.13
N GLN A 227 2.32 -16.36 15.81
CA GLN A 227 2.01 -15.26 14.88
C GLN A 227 0.64 -14.62 15.17
N ILE A 228 -0.37 -15.42 15.52
CA ILE A 228 -1.70 -14.89 15.90
C ILE A 228 -1.62 -14.11 17.22
N VAL A 229 -0.89 -14.63 18.20
CA VAL A 229 -0.64 -13.95 19.48
C VAL A 229 0.12 -12.63 19.28
N GLU A 230 1.16 -12.63 18.43
CA GLU A 230 1.91 -11.41 18.09
C GLU A 230 1.01 -10.38 17.37
N PHE A 231 0.15 -10.82 16.44
CA PHE A 231 -0.85 -9.96 15.80
C PHE A 231 -1.85 -9.35 16.80
N VAL A 232 -2.36 -10.16 17.74
CA VAL A 232 -3.26 -9.69 18.80
C VAL A 232 -2.53 -8.64 19.65
N GLY A 233 -1.30 -8.89 20.10
CA GLY A 233 -0.53 -7.96 20.92
C GLY A 233 -0.31 -6.59 20.24
N LEU A 234 0.10 -6.60 18.96
CA LEU A 234 0.28 -5.38 18.15
C LEU A 234 -1.04 -4.65 17.84
N THR A 235 -2.17 -5.34 17.89
CA THR A 235 -3.50 -4.73 17.67
C THR A 235 -4.07 -4.17 18.97
N LEU A 236 -3.83 -4.82 20.10
CA LEU A 236 -4.17 -4.29 21.43
C LEU A 236 -3.37 -3.03 21.74
N GLU A 237 -2.05 -3.06 21.56
CA GLU A 237 -1.15 -1.92 21.80
C GLU A 237 -1.58 -0.67 21.01
N ARG A 238 -1.72 -0.80 19.69
CA ARG A 238 -2.17 0.29 18.81
C ARG A 238 -3.61 0.75 19.11
N GLY A 239 -4.49 -0.18 19.51
CA GLY A 239 -5.85 0.12 19.94
C GLY A 239 -5.96 0.82 21.30
N MET A 240 -4.89 0.81 22.11
CA MET A 240 -4.81 1.60 23.34
C MET A 240 -4.29 3.03 23.11
N LEU A 241 -3.57 3.25 22.00
CA LEU A 241 -2.87 4.51 21.70
C LEU A 241 -3.64 5.47 20.77
N SER A 242 -4.50 4.95 19.89
CA SER A 242 -5.22 5.77 18.90
C SER A 242 -6.56 6.32 19.44
N GLY A 243 -7.45 6.85 18.59
CA GLY A 243 -8.68 7.55 18.99
C GLY A 243 -9.93 6.66 19.23
N GLU A 244 -10.77 7.04 20.20
CA GLU A 244 -11.83 6.21 20.84
C GLU A 244 -12.67 5.29 19.92
N ALA A 245 -13.10 5.76 18.75
CA ALA A 245 -14.08 5.05 17.92
C ALA A 245 -13.48 3.91 17.08
N LEU A 246 -12.31 4.11 16.45
CA LEU A 246 -11.65 3.10 15.62
C LEU A 246 -10.95 2.02 16.48
N ASN A 247 -10.53 2.42 17.69
CA ASN A 247 -9.98 1.52 18.71
C ASN A 247 -10.97 0.43 19.12
N THR A 248 -12.21 0.83 19.44
CA THR A 248 -13.20 -0.04 20.10
C THR A 248 -13.45 -1.33 19.31
N GLU A 249 -13.64 -1.23 17.99
CA GLU A 249 -13.85 -2.41 17.13
C GLU A 249 -12.56 -3.19 16.87
N SER A 250 -11.41 -2.52 16.78
CA SER A 250 -10.09 -3.17 16.62
C SER A 250 -9.70 -3.99 17.85
N LEU A 251 -9.95 -3.45 19.04
CA LEU A 251 -9.79 -4.13 20.33
C LEU A 251 -10.75 -5.33 20.41
N LYS A 252 -12.03 -5.16 20.09
CA LYS A 252 -13.01 -6.25 20.07
C LYS A 252 -12.63 -7.38 19.11
N LEU A 253 -12.11 -7.06 17.92
CA LEU A 253 -11.60 -8.05 16.97
C LEU A 253 -10.41 -8.84 17.55
N ALA A 254 -9.42 -8.15 18.12
CA ALA A 254 -8.24 -8.77 18.72
C ALA A 254 -8.62 -9.66 19.93
N MET A 255 -9.52 -9.17 20.78
CA MET A 255 -10.03 -9.88 21.95
C MET A 255 -10.93 -11.08 21.56
N GLY A 256 -11.74 -10.95 20.51
CA GLY A 256 -12.54 -12.06 19.95
C GLY A 256 -11.68 -13.15 19.32
N LEU A 257 -10.59 -12.78 18.64
CA LEU A 257 -9.60 -13.72 18.10
C LEU A 257 -8.86 -14.46 19.24
N LEU A 258 -8.50 -13.75 20.31
CA LEU A 258 -7.94 -14.37 21.52
C LEU A 258 -8.95 -15.29 22.23
N ALA A 259 -10.22 -14.89 22.30
CA ALA A 259 -11.29 -15.70 22.85
C ALA A 259 -11.48 -17.01 22.06
N ALA A 260 -11.40 -16.96 20.73
CA ALA A 260 -11.45 -18.14 19.87
C ALA A 260 -10.27 -19.10 20.13
N LEU A 261 -9.04 -18.58 20.25
CA LEU A 261 -7.86 -19.38 20.63
C LEU A 261 -8.05 -20.09 21.99
N LEU A 262 -8.62 -19.40 22.98
CA LEU A 262 -8.80 -19.91 24.34
C LEU A 262 -10.03 -20.81 24.53
N SER A 263 -10.98 -20.80 23.60
CA SER A 263 -12.21 -21.61 23.67
C SER A 263 -12.01 -23.09 23.30
N GLY A 264 -10.78 -23.49 22.96
CA GLY A 264 -10.41 -24.91 22.79
C GLY A 264 -10.70 -25.52 21.42
N GLU A 265 -11.03 -24.73 20.39
CA GLU A 265 -11.12 -25.20 19.01
C GLU A 265 -9.73 -25.52 18.39
N ILE A 266 -8.66 -25.03 19.01
CA ILE A 266 -7.26 -25.22 18.60
C ILE A 266 -6.50 -25.88 19.76
N GLU A 267 -5.79 -26.98 19.48
CA GLU A 267 -4.95 -27.66 20.48
C GLU A 267 -3.69 -26.82 20.80
N LEU A 268 -3.77 -26.01 21.85
CA LEU A 268 -2.66 -25.20 22.35
C LEU A 268 -1.59 -26.08 23.01
N LYS A 269 -0.32 -25.85 22.65
CA LYS A 269 0.84 -26.49 23.27
C LYS A 269 1.36 -25.66 24.45
N SER A 270 2.27 -26.25 25.23
CA SER A 270 2.99 -25.57 26.31
C SER A 270 3.80 -24.35 25.84
N GLU A 271 4.33 -24.39 24.61
CA GLU A 271 4.99 -23.25 23.95
C GLU A 271 4.01 -22.11 23.65
N ASP A 272 2.81 -22.43 23.17
CA ASP A 272 1.76 -21.44 22.86
C ASP A 272 1.25 -20.73 24.13
N HIS A 273 1.11 -21.44 25.24
CA HIS A 273 0.76 -20.83 26.53
C HIS A 273 1.82 -19.84 27.05
N ALA A 274 3.12 -20.08 26.76
CA ALA A 274 4.17 -19.14 27.10
C ALA A 274 4.07 -17.86 26.25
N SER A 275 3.74 -17.99 24.96
CA SER A 275 3.44 -16.86 24.07
C SER A 275 2.18 -16.10 24.51
N LEU A 276 1.06 -16.78 24.75
CA LEU A 276 -0.20 -16.18 25.20
C LEU A 276 -0.05 -15.33 26.48
N LYS A 277 0.88 -15.71 27.37
CA LYS A 277 1.17 -14.99 28.61
C LYS A 277 1.76 -13.60 28.38
N THR A 278 2.35 -13.30 27.22
CA THR A 278 2.92 -11.97 26.93
C THR A 278 1.82 -10.90 26.80
N LEU A 279 0.58 -11.28 26.48
CA LEU A 279 -0.57 -10.37 26.36
C LEU A 279 -1.15 -9.92 27.71
N PHE A 280 -0.77 -10.58 28.81
CA PHE A 280 -1.35 -10.34 30.13
C PHE A 280 -1.22 -8.89 30.63
N PRO A 281 -0.09 -8.16 30.45
CA PRO A 281 0.02 -6.77 30.87
C PRO A 281 -0.97 -5.86 30.13
N GLN A 282 -1.06 -6.00 28.81
CA GLN A 282 -1.93 -5.18 27.94
C GLN A 282 -3.41 -5.39 28.29
N LEU A 283 -3.83 -6.64 28.49
CA LEU A 283 -5.21 -6.97 28.87
C LEU A 283 -5.57 -6.46 30.28
N ASN A 284 -4.62 -6.51 31.22
CA ASN A 284 -4.84 -6.01 32.58
C ASN A 284 -4.93 -4.46 32.63
N GLU A 285 -4.19 -3.77 31.77
CA GLU A 285 -4.32 -2.33 31.56
C GLU A 285 -5.67 -1.96 30.94
N LEU A 286 -6.08 -2.67 29.87
CA LEU A 286 -7.42 -2.52 29.28
C LEU A 286 -8.54 -2.77 30.29
N ALA A 287 -8.45 -3.83 31.10
CA ALA A 287 -9.44 -4.18 32.12
C ALA A 287 -9.60 -3.11 33.21
N SER A 288 -8.56 -2.33 33.49
CA SER A 288 -8.56 -1.32 34.55
C SER A 288 -8.86 0.10 34.04
N MET A 289 -8.33 0.48 32.87
CA MET A 289 -8.31 1.87 32.40
C MET A 289 -9.31 2.21 31.29
N HIS A 290 -9.85 1.21 30.56
CA HIS A 290 -10.68 1.48 29.38
C HIS A 290 -12.05 2.10 29.74
N SER A 291 -12.53 3.05 28.92
CA SER A 291 -13.77 3.80 29.15
C SER A 291 -15.04 2.95 28.95
N ALA A 292 -15.04 2.09 27.93
CA ALA A 292 -16.17 1.20 27.62
C ALA A 292 -16.23 -0.02 28.56
N PRO A 293 -17.38 -0.32 29.20
CA PRO A 293 -17.49 -1.36 30.22
C PRO A 293 -17.45 -2.79 29.65
N ASP A 294 -17.94 -2.99 28.43
CA ASP A 294 -17.94 -4.27 27.70
C ASP A 294 -16.51 -4.73 27.38
N ILE A 295 -15.63 -3.81 27.00
CA ILE A 295 -14.20 -4.09 26.80
C ILE A 295 -13.52 -4.45 28.13
N ARG A 296 -13.84 -3.76 29.24
CA ARG A 296 -13.23 -4.10 30.54
C ARG A 296 -13.65 -5.48 31.06
N GLU A 297 -14.93 -5.81 30.94
CA GLU A 297 -15.47 -7.13 31.32
C GLU A 297 -14.79 -8.24 30.53
N LEU A 298 -14.79 -8.14 29.20
CA LEU A 298 -14.15 -9.13 28.33
C LEU A 298 -12.63 -9.22 28.56
N ALA A 299 -11.94 -8.10 28.82
CA ALA A 299 -10.51 -8.11 29.14
C ALA A 299 -10.20 -8.82 30.46
N SER A 300 -11.01 -8.56 31.51
CA SER A 300 -10.93 -9.26 32.79
C SER A 300 -11.14 -10.77 32.62
N ASP A 301 -12.18 -11.17 31.88
CA ASP A 301 -12.49 -12.59 31.68
C ASP A 301 -11.44 -13.30 30.82
N LEU A 302 -10.85 -12.61 29.83
CA LEU A 302 -9.71 -13.11 29.06
C LEU A 302 -8.44 -13.24 29.94
N CYS A 303 -8.18 -12.32 30.87
CA CYS A 303 -7.11 -12.47 31.86
C CYS A 303 -7.30 -13.73 32.74
N ILE A 304 -8.54 -14.03 33.16
CA ILE A 304 -8.86 -15.24 33.93
C ILE A 304 -8.71 -16.49 33.06
N ALA A 305 -9.20 -16.48 31.82
CA ALA A 305 -9.05 -17.58 30.88
C ALA A 305 -7.57 -17.88 30.57
N LEU A 306 -6.76 -16.86 30.35
CA LEU A 306 -5.30 -16.98 30.21
C LEU A 306 -4.65 -17.60 31.45
N ALA A 307 -4.95 -17.06 32.63
CA ALA A 307 -4.38 -17.53 33.90
C ALA A 307 -4.77 -18.98 34.25
N THR A 308 -5.92 -19.45 33.74
CA THR A 308 -6.42 -20.82 33.92
C THR A 308 -6.14 -21.73 32.72
N HIS A 309 -5.32 -21.32 31.75
CA HIS A 309 -5.02 -22.08 30.53
C HIS A 309 -6.26 -22.49 29.71
N GLY A 310 -7.32 -21.69 29.72
CA GLY A 310 -8.60 -21.97 29.05
C GLY A 310 -9.51 -22.94 29.81
N VAL A 311 -9.10 -23.46 30.97
CA VAL A 311 -9.92 -24.38 31.79
C VAL A 311 -11.16 -23.69 32.36
N TYR A 312 -11.10 -22.37 32.57
CA TYR A 312 -12.27 -21.54 32.88
C TYR A 312 -12.45 -20.49 31.79
N THR A 313 -13.58 -20.55 31.09
CA THR A 313 -14.04 -19.53 30.13
C THR A 313 -15.41 -19.02 30.56
N ALA A 314 -15.57 -17.71 30.61
CA ALA A 314 -16.84 -17.07 30.93
C ALA A 314 -17.77 -17.03 29.70
N ASP A 315 -19.06 -16.82 29.94
CA ASP A 315 -20.07 -16.70 28.87
C ASP A 315 -19.76 -15.53 27.90
N SER A 316 -19.11 -14.47 28.39
CA SER A 316 -18.57 -13.34 27.62
C SER A 316 -17.51 -13.76 26.60
N VAL A 317 -16.55 -14.59 27.03
CA VAL A 317 -15.46 -15.13 26.21
C VAL A 317 -16.01 -16.08 25.16
N THR A 318 -16.89 -17.01 25.55
CA THR A 318 -17.48 -17.96 24.59
C THR A 318 -18.41 -17.28 23.57
N ALA A 319 -19.15 -16.24 23.97
CA ALA A 319 -19.93 -15.42 23.04
C ALA A 319 -19.04 -14.61 22.06
N SER A 320 -17.92 -14.07 22.54
CA SER A 320 -16.96 -13.32 21.71
C SER A 320 -16.22 -14.24 20.73
N ALA A 321 -15.86 -15.45 21.15
CA ALA A 321 -15.26 -16.48 20.31
C ALA A 321 -16.17 -16.89 19.14
N GLN A 322 -17.49 -16.92 19.35
CA GLN A 322 -18.48 -17.26 18.33
C GLN A 322 -18.78 -16.11 17.34
N CYS A 323 -18.31 -14.89 17.59
CA CYS A 323 -18.54 -13.75 16.70
C CYS A 323 -17.33 -12.81 16.49
N PRO A 324 -16.16 -13.29 16.03
CA PRO A 324 -15.00 -12.41 15.79
C PRO A 324 -15.24 -11.36 14.69
N LEU A 325 -16.21 -11.62 13.80
CA LEU A 325 -16.52 -10.79 12.62
C LEU A 325 -17.95 -10.24 12.61
N GLY A 326 -18.41 -9.67 13.74
CA GLY A 326 -19.45 -8.62 13.80
C GLY A 326 -20.83 -8.90 13.17
N ARG A 327 -21.15 -10.13 12.76
CA ARG A 327 -22.37 -10.42 12.01
C ARG A 327 -23.55 -10.61 12.96
N ARG A 328 -24.15 -9.48 13.36
CA ARG A 328 -25.26 -9.34 14.31
C ARG A 328 -26.43 -10.28 14.01
N ALA A 329 -26.39 -11.50 14.55
CA ALA A 329 -27.51 -12.43 14.55
C ALA A 329 -28.65 -11.84 15.39
N LYS A 330 -29.86 -11.78 14.84
CA LYS A 330 -31.04 -11.36 15.59
C LYS A 330 -31.37 -12.42 16.63
N VAL A 331 -31.15 -12.10 17.90
CA VAL A 331 -31.63 -12.93 19.01
C VAL A 331 -33.15 -12.83 19.08
N THR A 332 -33.84 -13.95 18.86
CA THR A 332 -35.21 -14.18 19.32
C THR A 332 -35.16 -15.10 20.54
N PRO A 333 -35.80 -14.74 21.67
CA PRO A 333 -35.77 -15.56 22.88
C PRO A 333 -36.88 -16.63 22.85
N GLU A 334 -36.54 -17.90 23.06
CA GLU A 334 -37.39 -19.05 23.44
C GLU A 334 -36.52 -20.33 23.29
N ASN A 335 -36.69 -21.45 24.00
CA ASN A 335 -37.29 -21.74 25.32
C ASN A 335 -36.68 -23.08 25.82
N ARG A 336 -36.85 -23.45 27.08
CA ARG A 336 -36.37 -24.74 27.63
C ARG A 336 -37.11 -25.94 26.99
N GLY A 337 -36.38 -26.99 26.60
CA GLY A 337 -37.00 -28.26 26.18
C GLY A 337 -35.98 -29.40 25.98
N SER A 338 -36.11 -30.47 26.77
CA SER A 338 -35.36 -31.73 26.60
C SER A 338 -36.10 -32.68 25.67
N GLY A 339 -35.40 -33.43 24.81
CA GLY A 339 -35.99 -34.44 23.94
C GLY A 339 -34.98 -35.14 23.03
N HIS A 340 -35.07 -36.45 22.90
CA HIS A 340 -34.10 -37.31 22.21
C HIS A 340 -34.67 -37.89 20.89
N CYS A 341 -33.79 -38.49 20.06
CA CYS A 341 -34.05 -39.43 18.96
C CYS A 341 -34.46 -38.97 17.53
N THR A 342 -33.47 -39.09 16.64
CA THR A 342 -33.43 -39.90 15.38
C THR A 342 -34.25 -39.57 14.12
N ASN A 343 -33.49 -39.51 13.01
CA ASN A 343 -33.68 -40.18 11.71
C ASN A 343 -34.54 -39.57 10.56
N GLN A 344 -33.83 -39.38 9.44
CA GLN A 344 -34.13 -39.79 8.06
C GLN A 344 -34.78 -38.83 7.02
N HIS A 345 -34.03 -38.75 5.90
CA HIS A 345 -34.43 -38.82 4.49
C HIS A 345 -34.99 -37.61 3.69
N ASN A 346 -34.16 -37.23 2.72
CA ASN A 346 -34.43 -37.04 1.28
C ASN A 346 -35.15 -35.80 0.68
N ASN A 347 -34.33 -35.07 -0.10
CA ASN A 347 -34.51 -34.71 -1.51
C ASN A 347 -35.53 -33.64 -1.97
N LYS A 348 -35.03 -32.89 -2.99
CA LYS A 348 -35.75 -32.26 -4.11
C LYS A 348 -36.38 -30.86 -3.81
N MET A 349 -36.30 -29.80 -4.65
CA MET A 349 -35.51 -29.47 -5.85
C MET A 349 -35.79 -28.01 -6.30
N GLU A 350 -34.81 -27.38 -6.96
CA GLU A 350 -34.92 -26.34 -8.00
C GLU A 350 -35.38 -24.87 -7.76
N ASN A 351 -34.60 -24.02 -8.43
CA ASN A 351 -34.97 -22.82 -9.20
C ASN A 351 -35.37 -21.51 -8.50
N LEU A 352 -34.46 -20.53 -8.60
CA LEU A 352 -34.73 -19.27 -9.32
C LEU A 352 -33.41 -18.59 -9.77
N THR A 353 -33.19 -18.51 -11.08
CA THR A 353 -32.12 -17.75 -11.75
C THR A 353 -32.67 -16.44 -12.34
N LYS A 354 -31.75 -15.59 -12.86
CA LYS A 354 -31.88 -14.17 -13.32
C LYS A 354 -31.58 -13.18 -12.18
N SER A 355 -30.78 -12.11 -12.34
CA SER A 355 -30.15 -11.50 -13.53
C SER A 355 -28.98 -10.60 -13.07
N THR A 356 -27.97 -10.17 -13.85
CA THR A 356 -27.66 -10.28 -15.30
C THR A 356 -26.14 -10.18 -15.51
N GLU A 357 -25.60 -10.66 -16.65
CA GLU A 357 -24.26 -10.28 -17.16
C GLU A 357 -24.39 -9.36 -18.38
N ALA A 358 -23.70 -8.21 -18.38
CA ALA A 358 -23.37 -7.36 -19.54
C ALA A 358 -22.37 -6.27 -19.09
N ALA A 359 -21.29 -5.93 -19.80
CA ALA A 359 -20.75 -6.52 -21.02
C ALA A 359 -19.21 -6.36 -21.05
N ALA A 360 -18.52 -7.44 -21.39
CA ALA A 360 -17.16 -7.39 -21.92
C ALA A 360 -17.20 -7.75 -23.42
N ARG A 361 -16.18 -7.29 -24.17
CA ARG A 361 -15.98 -7.37 -25.64
C ARG A 361 -16.58 -6.20 -26.44
N ASN A 362 -15.71 -5.30 -26.89
CA ASN A 362 -15.59 -4.91 -28.32
C ASN A 362 -14.47 -3.86 -28.53
N LEU A 363 -13.21 -4.30 -28.49
CA LEU A 363 -12.06 -3.51 -28.96
C LEU A 363 -11.13 -4.38 -29.82
N ARG A 364 -11.55 -4.68 -31.06
CA ARG A 364 -10.69 -4.95 -32.23
C ARG A 364 -11.54 -5.03 -33.49
N GLN A 365 -11.13 -4.27 -34.51
CA GLN A 365 -11.69 -4.09 -35.86
C GLN A 365 -12.66 -2.91 -36.06
N ARG A 366 -12.12 -1.74 -36.45
CA ARG A 366 -12.19 -1.34 -37.87
C ARG A 366 -11.14 -0.26 -38.21
N ARG A 367 -10.32 -0.53 -39.23
CA ARG A 367 -9.44 0.46 -39.88
C ARG A 367 -10.13 0.89 -41.19
N GLY A 368 -10.13 2.20 -41.47
CA GLY A 368 -10.52 2.79 -42.76
C GLY A 368 -12.01 3.12 -42.95
N ASN A 369 -12.33 4.42 -43.06
CA ASN A 369 -12.30 5.03 -44.39
C ASN A 369 -12.09 6.57 -44.35
N VAL A 370 -11.63 7.10 -45.49
CA VAL A 370 -11.16 8.49 -45.71
C VAL A 370 -12.26 9.57 -45.62
N GLY A 371 -11.92 10.73 -45.03
CA GLY A 371 -12.65 12.00 -45.14
C GLY A 371 -11.67 13.19 -45.02
N LYS A 372 -11.75 14.18 -45.93
CA LYS A 372 -10.72 15.23 -46.12
C LYS A 372 -10.96 16.49 -45.29
N GLY A 373 -9.85 17.18 -44.93
CA GLY A 373 -9.78 18.60 -44.55
C GLY A 373 -9.71 18.82 -43.03
N SER A 374 -8.80 19.64 -42.49
CA SER A 374 -7.79 20.54 -43.12
C SER A 374 -6.54 20.69 -42.25
N GLU A 375 -5.37 20.83 -42.87
CA GLU A 375 -4.15 21.30 -42.19
C GLU A 375 -4.14 22.83 -42.10
N GLN A 376 -3.80 23.37 -40.91
CA GLN A 376 -3.17 24.68 -40.67
C GLN A 376 -2.76 24.71 -39.19
N MET A 377 -1.51 24.42 -38.84
CA MET A 377 -0.38 25.37 -38.73
C MET A 377 -0.63 26.62 -37.86
N SER A 378 -0.06 26.55 -36.64
CA SER A 378 0.67 27.62 -35.95
C SER A 378 0.08 29.05 -35.90
N SER A 379 -0.27 29.50 -34.70
CA SER A 379 0.06 30.87 -34.28
C SER A 379 0.11 31.00 -32.77
N GLY A 380 1.22 31.55 -32.25
CA GLY A 380 1.22 32.10 -30.90
C GLY A 380 0.27 33.30 -30.84
N ARG A 381 -0.78 33.20 -30.04
CA ARG A 381 -1.50 34.33 -29.46
C ARG A 381 -1.48 34.10 -27.96
N GLY A 382 -1.16 35.14 -27.18
CA GLY A 382 -1.45 35.11 -25.75
C GLY A 382 -2.96 35.05 -25.59
N THR A 383 -3.49 33.87 -25.26
CA THR A 383 -4.87 33.72 -24.81
C THR A 383 -5.04 34.57 -23.57
N SER A 384 -5.95 35.52 -23.62
CA SER A 384 -6.23 36.40 -22.49
C SER A 384 -6.73 35.57 -21.31
N LEU A 385 -6.41 36.00 -20.08
CA LEU A 385 -6.85 35.29 -18.87
C LEU A 385 -8.37 35.09 -18.85
N GLN A 386 -9.12 36.05 -19.39
CA GLN A 386 -10.58 35.96 -19.52
C GLN A 386 -11.03 34.83 -20.47
N GLU A 387 -10.40 34.66 -21.64
CA GLU A 387 -10.72 33.54 -22.56
C GLU A 387 -10.47 32.17 -21.88
N VAL A 388 -9.41 32.05 -21.07
CA VAL A 388 -9.12 30.84 -20.29
C VAL A 388 -10.17 30.61 -19.19
N MET A 389 -10.59 31.66 -18.49
CA MET A 389 -11.66 31.59 -17.47
C MET A 389 -13.02 31.21 -18.08
N GLU A 390 -13.31 31.63 -19.31
CA GLU A 390 -14.52 31.24 -20.06
C GLU A 390 -14.43 29.79 -20.55
N ALA A 391 -13.26 29.35 -21.05
CA ALA A 391 -13.01 27.97 -21.47
C ALA A 391 -13.09 26.95 -20.31
N ALA A 392 -12.89 27.38 -19.06
CA ALA A 392 -13.10 26.54 -17.87
C ALA A 392 -14.57 26.12 -17.64
N PHE A 393 -15.50 26.55 -18.50
CA PHE A 393 -16.89 26.09 -18.56
C PHE A 393 -17.27 25.47 -19.91
N ASP A 394 -16.33 25.24 -20.83
CA ASP A 394 -16.60 24.67 -22.15
C ASP A 394 -17.28 23.29 -22.02
N PRO A 395 -18.30 22.94 -22.84
CA PRO A 395 -18.94 21.61 -22.78
C PRO A 395 -18.00 20.45 -23.17
N GLY A 396 -16.88 20.72 -23.84
CA GLY A 396 -15.81 19.78 -24.11
C GLY A 396 -14.98 19.49 -22.86
N VAL A 397 -14.95 18.22 -22.44
CA VAL A 397 -14.12 17.75 -21.32
C VAL A 397 -12.62 18.08 -21.52
N PRO A 398 -12.01 17.89 -22.71
CA PRO A 398 -10.60 18.23 -22.93
C PRO A 398 -10.33 19.73 -22.83
N GLU A 399 -11.12 20.56 -23.51
CA GLU A 399 -10.99 22.02 -23.49
C GLU A 399 -11.15 22.58 -22.08
N ARG A 400 -12.13 22.06 -21.32
CA ARG A 400 -12.37 22.45 -19.93
C ARG A 400 -11.22 22.06 -18.99
N ALA A 401 -10.73 20.82 -19.08
CA ALA A 401 -9.61 20.38 -18.25
C ALA A 401 -8.33 21.17 -18.55
N GLU A 402 -8.06 21.46 -19.82
CA GLU A 402 -6.92 22.27 -20.26
C GLU A 402 -6.99 23.71 -19.75
N ALA A 403 -8.18 24.32 -19.76
CA ALA A 403 -8.39 25.65 -19.17
C ALA A 403 -8.11 25.67 -17.66
N LEU A 404 -8.58 24.68 -16.91
CA LEU A 404 -8.31 24.56 -15.46
C LEU A 404 -6.82 24.35 -15.16
N ARG A 405 -6.11 23.56 -15.98
CA ARG A 405 -4.65 23.41 -15.91
C ARG A 405 -3.92 24.72 -16.23
N THR A 406 -4.36 25.44 -17.26
CA THR A 406 -3.79 26.75 -17.63
C THR A 406 -3.95 27.77 -16.51
N LEU A 407 -5.13 27.84 -15.86
CA LEU A 407 -5.33 28.69 -14.67
C LEU A 407 -4.40 28.29 -13.52
N THR A 408 -4.22 26.99 -13.29
CA THR A 408 -3.29 26.47 -12.26
C THR A 408 -1.84 26.85 -12.57
N SER A 409 -1.41 26.74 -13.83
CA SER A 409 -0.07 27.13 -14.29
C SER A 409 0.19 28.63 -14.12
N LEU A 410 -0.77 29.50 -14.48
CA LEU A 410 -0.68 30.95 -14.28
C LEU A 410 -0.55 31.33 -12.79
N LEU A 411 -1.16 30.56 -11.90
CA LEU A 411 -1.00 30.70 -10.45
C LEU A 411 0.36 30.18 -9.95
N LYS A 412 0.84 29.02 -10.43
CA LYS A 412 2.20 28.50 -10.15
C LYS A 412 3.26 29.55 -10.54
N GLN A 413 3.10 30.17 -11.71
CA GLN A 413 3.98 31.22 -12.25
C GLN A 413 3.80 32.62 -11.60
N ARG A 414 2.90 32.78 -10.62
CA ARG A 414 2.60 34.05 -9.95
C ARG A 414 2.25 35.20 -10.91
N ASN A 415 1.49 34.90 -11.97
CA ASN A 415 1.01 35.92 -12.90
C ASN A 415 0.18 36.98 -12.13
N LEU A 416 0.56 38.26 -12.28
CA LEU A 416 -0.05 39.37 -11.53
C LEU A 416 -1.54 39.57 -11.82
N GLU A 417 -1.99 39.25 -13.03
CA GLU A 417 -3.40 39.35 -13.44
C GLU A 417 -4.22 38.21 -12.81
N ALA A 418 -3.68 36.98 -12.82
CA ALA A 418 -4.30 35.81 -12.18
C ALA A 418 -4.37 35.97 -10.65
N LEU A 419 -3.31 36.48 -10.01
CA LEU A 419 -3.31 36.81 -8.58
C LEU A 419 -4.32 37.92 -8.25
N GLY A 420 -4.49 38.91 -9.13
CA GLY A 420 -5.52 39.95 -8.99
C GLY A 420 -6.96 39.44 -9.09
N LEU A 421 -7.18 38.24 -9.63
CA LEU A 421 -8.49 37.59 -9.79
C LEU A 421 -8.61 36.28 -8.98
N GLN A 422 -7.75 36.07 -7.98
CA GLN A 422 -7.62 34.83 -7.20
C GLN A 422 -8.97 34.29 -6.66
N GLU A 423 -9.84 35.16 -6.14
CA GLU A 423 -11.17 34.77 -5.64
C GLU A 423 -12.10 34.21 -6.74
N LYS A 424 -12.04 34.78 -7.95
CA LYS A 424 -12.84 34.30 -9.09
C LYS A 424 -12.29 32.99 -9.66
N ILE A 425 -10.97 32.84 -9.68
CA ILE A 425 -10.33 31.59 -10.10
C ILE A 425 -10.64 30.48 -9.07
N LEU A 426 -10.70 30.81 -7.78
CA LEU A 426 -11.13 29.88 -6.73
C LEU A 426 -12.59 29.42 -6.92
N SER A 427 -13.53 30.32 -7.26
CA SER A 427 -14.91 29.90 -7.56
C SER A 427 -14.99 28.97 -8.78
N ILE A 428 -14.22 29.23 -9.84
CA ILE A 428 -14.15 28.36 -11.03
C ILE A 428 -13.67 26.95 -10.65
N PHE A 429 -12.63 26.84 -9.80
CA PHE A 429 -12.20 25.55 -9.31
C PHE A 429 -13.27 24.87 -8.45
N LEU A 430 -13.88 25.58 -7.50
CA LEU A 430 -14.93 25.02 -6.63
C LEU A 430 -16.13 24.48 -7.42
N GLU A 431 -16.57 25.19 -8.47
CA GLU A 431 -17.67 24.76 -9.34
C GLU A 431 -17.35 23.51 -10.19
N ASN A 432 -16.06 23.19 -10.37
CA ASN A 432 -15.60 22.02 -11.11
C ASN A 432 -15.16 20.84 -10.21
N VAL A 433 -15.15 21.00 -8.87
CA VAL A 433 -14.80 19.90 -7.93
C VAL A 433 -15.87 18.79 -7.88
N ASP A 434 -17.12 19.07 -8.26
CA ASP A 434 -18.19 18.04 -8.32
C ASP A 434 -18.39 17.48 -9.73
N HIS A 435 -17.42 17.65 -10.65
CA HIS A 435 -17.55 17.21 -12.03
C HIS A 435 -17.45 15.68 -12.18
N VAL A 436 -18.31 15.10 -13.02
CA VAL A 436 -18.41 13.63 -13.21
C VAL A 436 -17.19 13.04 -13.93
N ASP A 437 -16.52 13.83 -14.76
CA ASP A 437 -15.28 13.40 -15.43
C ASP A 437 -14.06 13.62 -14.53
N SER A 438 -13.26 12.55 -14.37
CA SER A 438 -12.09 12.51 -13.49
C SER A 438 -10.99 13.51 -13.86
N PHE A 439 -10.81 13.88 -15.13
CA PHE A 439 -9.76 14.83 -15.51
C PHE A 439 -10.12 16.25 -15.08
N VAL A 440 -11.36 16.67 -15.30
CA VAL A 440 -11.88 17.97 -14.85
C VAL A 440 -11.87 18.04 -13.31
N TYR A 441 -12.32 16.97 -12.64
CA TYR A 441 -12.28 16.83 -11.19
C TYR A 441 -10.87 17.00 -10.61
N LEU A 442 -9.89 16.27 -11.15
CA LEU A 442 -8.49 16.35 -10.68
C LEU A 442 -7.88 17.73 -10.93
N SER A 443 -8.06 18.31 -12.12
CA SER A 443 -7.57 19.66 -12.43
C SER A 443 -8.20 20.74 -11.54
N ALA A 444 -9.47 20.58 -11.15
CA ALA A 444 -10.14 21.47 -10.21
C ALA A 444 -9.57 21.38 -8.78
N ILE A 445 -9.30 20.16 -8.30
CA ILE A 445 -8.70 19.96 -6.97
C ILE A 445 -7.25 20.46 -6.91
N GLN A 446 -6.44 20.21 -7.94
CA GLN A 446 -5.06 20.69 -8.02
C GLN A 446 -4.99 22.22 -7.94
N GLY A 447 -5.81 22.93 -8.73
CA GLY A 447 -5.90 24.39 -8.70
C GLY A 447 -6.37 24.95 -7.35
N LYS A 448 -7.39 24.32 -6.74
CA LYS A 448 -7.88 24.67 -5.39
C LYS A 448 -6.80 24.48 -4.31
N PHE A 449 -6.05 23.38 -4.36
CA PHE A 449 -4.98 23.07 -3.40
C PHE A 449 -3.85 24.10 -3.48
N LEU A 450 -3.43 24.46 -4.69
CA LEU A 450 -2.44 25.51 -4.92
C LEU A 450 -2.87 26.85 -4.32
N LEU A 451 -4.14 27.24 -4.50
CA LEU A 451 -4.71 28.46 -3.92
C LEU A 451 -4.82 28.45 -2.38
N LEU A 452 -4.87 27.27 -1.76
CA LEU A 452 -4.86 27.13 -0.29
C LEU A 452 -3.46 27.38 0.30
N ILE A 453 -2.40 27.08 -0.46
CA ILE A 453 -0.99 27.14 -0.03
C ILE A 453 -0.37 28.50 -0.39
N LEU A 454 -0.82 29.13 -1.47
CA LEU A 454 -0.39 30.49 -1.82
C LEU A 454 -0.89 31.50 -0.77
N PRO A 455 0.00 32.21 -0.06
CA PRO A 455 -0.41 33.16 0.97
C PRO A 455 -1.18 34.31 0.35
N PHE A 456 -2.43 34.52 0.80
CA PHE A 456 -3.30 35.62 0.37
C PHE A 456 -2.57 36.97 0.48
N HIS A 457 -2.13 37.51 -0.65
CA HIS A 457 -1.45 38.78 -0.69
C HIS A 457 -2.48 39.90 -0.75
N VAL A 458 -2.99 40.31 0.42
CA VAL A 458 -3.85 41.50 0.54
C VAL A 458 -3.00 42.72 0.16
N PRO A 459 -3.26 43.41 -0.97
CA PRO A 459 -2.52 44.60 -1.33
C PRO A 459 -2.87 45.70 -0.33
N LYS A 460 -1.86 46.17 0.42
CA LYS A 460 -2.03 47.36 1.26
C LYS A 460 -2.31 48.56 0.36
N GLN A 461 -3.51 49.11 0.44
CA GLN A 461 -3.82 50.41 -0.15
C GLN A 461 -2.95 51.49 0.50
N HIS A 462 -2.48 52.42 -0.33
CA HIS A 462 -1.66 53.57 0.05
C HIS A 462 -2.51 54.72 0.62
#